data_AF-A0A3M2SMJ6-F1
#
_entry.id   AF-A0A3M2SMJ6-F1
#
_cell.length_a   1.000
_cell.length_b   1.000
_cell.length_c   1.000
_cell.angle_alpha   90.00
_cell.angle_beta   90.00
_cell.angle_gamma   90.00
#
_symmetry.space_group_name_H-M   'P 1'
#
loop_
_entity.id
_entity.type
_entity.pdbx_description
1 polymer ?
#
loop_
_entity_poly.entity_id
_entity_poly.type
_entity_poly.pdbx_seq_one_letter_code
_entity_poly.pdbx_strand_id
1 'polypeptide(L)'
;MGFWRRAHPLCQYPGRLLNLGCKTCHKIADSTYATSVDLELSKECVVYNNPSANPFLALMPLMPGSHALSHIMVSISAFHFTHRLVINHIQAPSGNDRFPAQVSESWYSPEDHDWQKNQPNYGNSLSTALSHKQKALEYLKHELQIHPERNSDAVIAAVILFICLDVVEFGGRGWKHHLRGAEEIIRSRKSMSKRDSESTRWLTYFDTACTTFGIMGATLTPANLSSRPLASLDPSFLQTLRHSEHQTWVGCPAELLYLLSVIDSLRSVHHSILERAATISSLYGCLAAFSPSTWAKDFPDHQHYQSRYHLACVYKAAIEVYTSHIIGPPVEEQYLSESYILDATQHGVARMLSIPPHDFHIKSLVWPAESDLSTYLGIIVLLQCEKCSEDAG
;
A
#
# COMPACT_ATOMS: atom_id res chain seq x y z
N MET A 1 42.71 19.78 -20.62
CA MET A 1 41.78 20.47 -19.69
C MET A 1 40.56 20.95 -20.48
N GLY A 2 39.39 20.38 -20.15
CA GLY A 2 38.05 20.97 -20.32
C GLY A 2 37.56 21.30 -21.73
N PHE A 3 36.95 20.34 -22.42
CA PHE A 3 36.25 20.57 -23.69
C PHE A 3 34.78 20.09 -23.60
N TRP A 4 33.87 20.98 -24.04
CA TRP A 4 32.44 20.83 -24.36
C TRP A 4 31.39 20.85 -23.23
N ARG A 5 30.91 22.06 -22.88
CA ARG A 5 29.49 22.30 -22.57
C ARG A 5 28.79 22.83 -23.83
N ARG A 6 28.11 21.94 -24.55
CA ARG A 6 27.13 22.27 -25.58
C ARG A 6 25.78 21.83 -25.02
N ALA A 7 24.96 22.79 -24.59
CA ALA A 7 23.58 22.55 -24.18
C ALA A 7 22.70 22.53 -25.43
N HIS A 8 21.97 21.43 -25.66
CA HIS A 8 20.83 21.31 -26.57
C HIS A 8 20.19 19.89 -26.44
N PRO A 9 18.92 19.64 -26.83
CA PRO A 9 17.72 19.94 -26.05
C PRO A 9 16.69 18.77 -26.03
N LEU A 10 16.34 18.18 -24.89
CA LEU A 10 15.12 17.35 -24.78
C LEU A 10 14.57 17.38 -23.34
N CYS A 11 13.91 18.48 -22.99
CA CYS A 11 12.77 18.49 -22.06
C CYS A 11 12.13 19.88 -22.09
N GLN A 12 11.58 20.24 -23.25
CA GLN A 12 10.55 21.27 -23.30
C GLN A 12 9.23 20.60 -22.92
N TYR A 13 8.89 20.63 -21.63
CA TYR A 13 7.50 20.77 -21.20
C TYR A 13 7.41 21.88 -20.16
N PRO A 14 7.56 23.16 -20.58
CA PRO A 14 7.08 24.27 -19.78
C PRO A 14 5.55 24.33 -19.93
N GLY A 15 4.82 24.15 -18.83
CA GLY A 15 3.48 24.74 -18.65
C GLY A 15 2.35 24.27 -19.59
N ARG A 16 2.16 22.95 -19.79
CA ARG A 16 0.91 22.41 -20.36
C ARG A 16 0.43 21.14 -19.65
N LEU A 17 0.18 21.23 -18.35
CA LEU A 17 -0.76 20.32 -17.71
C LEU A 17 -1.70 21.21 -16.91
N LEU A 18 -2.99 20.90 -16.99
CA LEU A 18 -4.11 21.63 -16.37
C LEU A 18 -4.74 22.77 -17.20
N ASN A 19 -5.03 22.53 -18.48
CA ASN A 19 -6.15 23.24 -19.12
C ASN A 19 -7.48 22.61 -18.66
N LEU A 20 -7.73 22.69 -17.35
CA LEU A 20 -8.89 22.11 -16.68
C LEU A 20 -10.08 23.08 -16.86
N GLY A 21 -11.02 22.73 -17.74
CA GLY A 21 -12.23 23.53 -18.02
C GLY A 21 -13.22 23.66 -16.85
N CYS A 22 -12.89 23.19 -15.65
CA CYS A 22 -13.71 23.27 -14.45
C CYS A 22 -13.09 24.24 -13.42
N LYS A 23 -13.87 25.19 -12.91
CA LYS A 23 -13.44 26.20 -11.92
C LYS A 23 -12.87 25.57 -10.63
N THR A 24 -13.36 24.40 -10.24
CA THR A 24 -12.86 23.64 -9.08
C THR A 24 -11.48 23.08 -9.34
N CYS A 25 -11.27 22.51 -10.53
CA CYS A 25 -9.99 21.97 -10.93
C CYS A 25 -8.92 23.07 -11.10
N HIS A 26 -9.29 24.26 -11.59
CA HIS A 26 -8.40 25.45 -11.61
C HIS A 26 -7.98 25.88 -10.19
N LYS A 27 -8.91 25.96 -9.23
CA LYS A 27 -8.57 26.27 -7.83
C LYS A 27 -7.71 25.19 -7.16
N ILE A 28 -7.84 23.94 -7.59
CA ILE A 28 -7.03 22.82 -7.10
C ILE A 28 -5.63 22.87 -7.71
N ALA A 29 -5.53 23.13 -9.02
CA ALA A 29 -4.28 23.32 -9.78
C ALA A 29 -3.39 24.43 -9.20
N ASP A 30 -4.01 25.52 -8.74
CA ASP A 30 -3.33 26.67 -8.14
C ASP A 30 -2.88 26.44 -6.69
N SER A 31 -3.16 25.28 -6.09
CA SER A 31 -2.71 24.95 -4.74
C SER A 31 -1.29 24.36 -4.75
N THR A 32 -0.45 24.75 -3.80
CA THR A 32 0.89 24.16 -3.54
C THR A 32 0.83 22.62 -3.50
N TYR A 33 -0.31 22.07 -3.08
CA TYR A 33 -0.52 20.63 -2.99
C TYR A 33 -0.67 19.95 -4.35
N ALA A 34 -1.26 20.58 -5.37
CA ALA A 34 -1.41 19.96 -6.69
C ALA A 34 -0.07 19.69 -7.39
N THR A 35 0.94 20.54 -7.17
CA THR A 35 2.31 20.26 -7.67
C THR A 35 2.99 19.16 -6.85
N SER A 36 2.70 19.07 -5.54
CA SER A 36 3.21 17.99 -4.68
C SER A 36 2.56 16.62 -4.95
N VAL A 37 1.30 16.60 -5.40
CA VAL A 37 0.59 15.40 -5.87
C VAL A 37 1.37 14.74 -7.01
N ASP A 38 1.87 15.57 -7.93
CA ASP A 38 2.39 15.10 -9.22
C ASP A 38 3.76 14.42 -9.11
N LEU A 39 4.67 14.88 -8.23
CA LEU A 39 6.05 14.36 -8.21
C LEU A 39 6.45 13.50 -7.02
N GLU A 40 5.96 13.77 -5.81
CA GLU A 40 6.48 13.11 -4.61
C GLU A 40 5.52 12.03 -4.10
N LEU A 41 4.24 12.35 -3.93
CA LEU A 41 3.25 11.36 -3.51
C LEU A 41 3.15 10.22 -4.54
N SER A 42 3.15 10.54 -5.83
CA SER A 42 3.03 9.55 -6.90
C SER A 42 4.16 8.51 -6.87
N LYS A 43 5.39 8.92 -6.49
CA LYS A 43 6.53 8.01 -6.28
C LYS A 43 6.31 7.12 -5.06
N GLU A 44 5.78 7.67 -3.97
CA GLU A 44 5.57 6.94 -2.72
C GLU A 44 4.44 5.91 -2.82
N CYS A 45 3.47 6.14 -3.68
CA CYS A 45 2.34 5.25 -3.88
C CYS A 45 2.60 4.05 -4.81
N VAL A 46 3.83 3.84 -5.27
CA VAL A 46 4.24 2.68 -6.08
C VAL A 46 5.59 2.16 -5.61
N VAL A 47 5.82 0.85 -5.68
CA VAL A 47 7.16 0.31 -5.36
C VAL A 47 8.16 0.75 -6.41
N TYR A 48 7.90 0.42 -7.68
CA TYR A 48 8.76 0.78 -8.80
C TYR A 48 8.22 2.00 -9.54
N ASN A 49 8.84 3.15 -9.34
CA ASN A 49 8.39 4.36 -10.03
C ASN A 49 8.91 4.40 -11.47
N ASN A 50 8.06 3.96 -12.41
CA ASN A 50 8.19 4.29 -13.81
C ASN A 50 7.08 5.30 -14.17
N PRO A 51 7.40 6.57 -14.46
CA PRO A 51 6.38 7.59 -14.75
C PRO A 51 5.40 7.21 -15.86
N SER A 52 5.84 6.43 -16.86
CA SER A 52 4.99 5.97 -17.97
C SER A 52 4.01 4.86 -17.59
N ALA A 53 4.23 4.18 -16.47
CA ALA A 53 3.45 3.06 -15.98
C ALA A 53 2.87 3.28 -14.57
N ASN A 54 3.10 4.44 -13.97
CA ASN A 54 2.67 4.76 -12.61
C ASN A 54 1.13 4.88 -12.56
N PRO A 55 0.40 3.96 -11.89
CA PRO A 55 -1.05 4.00 -11.84
C PRO A 55 -1.59 5.25 -11.14
N PHE A 56 -0.89 5.81 -10.14
CA PHE A 56 -1.31 7.04 -9.47
C PHE A 56 -1.23 8.26 -10.39
N LEU A 57 -0.16 8.39 -11.19
CA LEU A 57 -0.09 9.43 -12.23
C LEU A 57 -1.20 9.25 -13.27
N ALA A 58 -1.49 8.01 -13.63
CA ALA A 58 -2.55 7.69 -14.59
C ALA A 58 -3.97 8.01 -14.04
N LEU A 59 -4.16 8.24 -12.74
CA LEU A 59 -5.43 8.74 -12.18
C LEU A 59 -5.64 10.24 -12.42
N MET A 60 -4.57 11.03 -12.61
CA MET A 60 -4.65 12.49 -12.74
C MET A 60 -5.56 12.94 -13.91
N PRO A 61 -5.50 12.30 -15.10
CA PRO A 61 -6.42 12.61 -16.20
C PRO A 61 -7.90 12.33 -15.90
N LEU A 62 -8.23 11.53 -14.87
CA LEU A 62 -9.61 11.24 -14.47
C LEU A 62 -10.21 12.32 -13.56
N MET A 63 -9.39 13.16 -12.93
CA MET A 63 -9.83 14.22 -12.00
C MET A 63 -10.91 15.16 -12.56
N PRO A 64 -10.85 15.63 -13.83
CA PRO A 64 -11.89 16.51 -14.38
C PRO A 64 -13.29 15.87 -14.39
N GLY A 65 -13.35 14.53 -14.38
CA GLY A 65 -14.59 13.76 -14.43
C GLY A 65 -15.22 13.45 -13.06
N SER A 66 -14.57 13.80 -11.95
CA SER A 66 -15.10 13.60 -10.59
C SER A 66 -14.58 14.65 -9.62
N HIS A 67 -15.51 15.34 -8.95
CA HIS A 67 -15.19 16.25 -7.87
C HIS A 67 -14.70 15.48 -6.63
N ALA A 68 -15.26 14.31 -6.38
CA ALA A 68 -14.80 13.42 -5.32
C ALA A 68 -13.31 13.08 -5.51
N LEU A 69 -12.92 12.63 -6.70
CA LEU A 69 -11.53 12.31 -7.04
C LEU A 69 -10.60 13.52 -6.89
N SER A 70 -11.04 14.68 -7.40
CA SER A 70 -10.27 15.91 -7.31
C SER A 70 -9.99 16.32 -5.87
N HIS A 71 -11.00 16.25 -4.98
CA HIS A 71 -10.84 16.62 -3.59
C HIS A 71 -10.04 15.59 -2.78
N ILE A 72 -10.26 14.29 -2.98
CA ILE A 72 -9.50 13.26 -2.23
C ILE A 72 -8.01 13.28 -2.61
N MET A 73 -7.67 13.58 -3.86
CA MET A 73 -6.28 13.73 -4.30
C MET A 73 -5.54 14.86 -3.57
N VAL A 74 -6.21 15.99 -3.35
CA VAL A 74 -5.67 17.09 -2.53
C VAL A 74 -5.57 16.68 -1.07
N SER A 75 -6.59 15.98 -0.56
CA SER A 75 -6.63 15.54 0.84
C SER A 75 -5.46 14.62 1.18
N ILE A 76 -5.26 13.54 0.41
CA ILE A 76 -4.18 12.59 0.63
C ILE A 76 -2.80 13.24 0.48
N SER A 77 -2.66 14.22 -0.41
CA SER A 77 -1.39 14.94 -0.60
C SER A 77 -1.08 15.90 0.54
N ALA A 78 -2.09 16.63 1.02
CA ALA A 78 -1.94 17.48 2.19
C ALA A 78 -1.64 16.64 3.43
N PHE A 79 -2.30 15.48 3.60
CA PHE A 79 -2.04 14.55 4.71
C PHE A 79 -0.62 13.98 4.64
N HIS A 80 -0.18 13.53 3.47
CA HIS A 80 1.19 13.08 3.23
C HIS A 80 2.22 14.16 3.58
N PHE A 81 1.98 15.42 3.18
CA PHE A 81 2.83 16.54 3.56
C PHE A 81 2.87 16.76 5.08
N THR A 82 1.71 16.76 5.75
CA THR A 82 1.63 16.86 7.23
C THR A 82 2.41 15.74 7.92
N HIS A 83 2.26 14.50 7.44
CA HIS A 83 2.94 13.34 8.00
C HIS A 83 4.47 13.42 7.83
N ARG A 84 4.96 13.88 6.67
CA ARG A 84 6.39 14.12 6.43
C ARG A 84 7.00 15.13 7.41
N LEU A 85 6.26 16.18 7.77
CA LEU A 85 6.74 17.14 8.78
C LEU A 85 7.01 16.46 10.12
N VAL A 86 6.10 15.57 10.56
CA VAL A 86 6.22 14.84 11.83
C VAL A 86 7.37 13.84 11.81
N ILE A 87 7.49 13.02 10.76
CA ILE A 87 8.57 12.03 10.66
C ILE A 87 9.94 12.69 10.67
N ASN A 88 10.11 13.78 9.91
CA ASN A 88 11.38 14.51 9.86
C ASN A 88 11.80 15.08 11.22
N HIS A 89 10.85 15.32 12.13
CA HIS A 89 11.14 15.73 13.50
C HIS A 89 11.67 14.59 14.36
N ILE A 90 10.99 13.46 14.33
CA ILE A 90 11.35 12.26 15.09
C ILE A 90 12.74 11.74 14.67
N GLN A 91 13.11 11.93 13.41
CA GLN A 91 14.40 11.51 12.84
C GLN A 91 15.52 12.56 12.95
N ALA A 92 15.28 13.74 13.54
CA ALA A 92 16.36 14.69 13.80
C ALA A 92 17.34 14.07 14.82
N PRO A 93 18.67 14.11 14.60
CA PRO A 93 19.62 13.52 15.53
C PRO A 93 19.58 14.29 16.85
N SER A 94 18.91 13.75 17.86
CA SER A 94 19.32 14.04 19.24
C SER A 94 20.70 13.39 19.38
N GLY A 95 21.72 14.16 19.78
CA GLY A 95 23.14 13.78 19.73
C GLY A 95 23.59 12.64 20.66
N ASN A 96 22.80 11.58 20.79
CA ASN A 96 23.17 10.37 21.49
C ASN A 96 23.04 9.17 20.54
N ASP A 97 24.18 8.71 20.04
CA ASP A 97 24.34 7.39 19.41
C ASP A 97 23.98 6.30 20.42
N ARG A 98 22.71 5.88 20.41
CA ARG A 98 22.21 4.60 20.92
C ARG A 98 20.76 4.44 20.47
N PHE A 99 20.51 3.45 19.60
CA PHE A 99 19.16 2.95 19.36
C PHE A 99 18.43 2.80 20.71
N PRO A 100 17.20 3.33 20.87
CA PRO A 100 16.47 3.13 22.11
C PRO A 100 16.15 1.64 22.24
N ALA A 101 16.68 0.99 23.28
CA ALA A 101 16.36 -0.40 23.62
C ALA A 101 14.89 -0.59 24.07
N GLN A 102 14.11 0.49 24.10
CA GLN A 102 12.68 0.51 24.38
C GLN A 102 12.02 1.55 23.47
N VAL A 103 11.24 1.08 22.49
CA VAL A 103 10.27 1.93 21.80
C VAL A 103 9.17 2.20 22.84
N SER A 104 9.19 3.39 23.44
CA SER A 104 8.14 3.80 24.36
C SER A 104 6.79 3.79 23.63
N GLU A 105 5.76 3.17 24.22
CA GLU A 105 4.39 3.03 23.68
C GLU A 105 3.71 4.37 23.33
N SER A 106 4.32 5.50 23.69
CA SER A 106 3.76 6.82 23.40
C SER A 106 4.43 7.46 22.19
N TRP A 107 3.88 7.20 21.01
CA TRP A 107 4.05 8.06 19.80
C TRP A 107 3.52 9.50 20.00
N TYR A 108 3.10 9.82 21.23
CA TYR A 108 2.48 11.07 21.65
C TYR A 108 3.06 11.49 23.00
N SER A 109 4.30 11.98 23.02
CA SER A 109 4.74 12.76 24.18
C SER A 109 3.94 14.08 24.19
N PRO A 110 3.53 14.61 25.35
CA PRO A 110 3.01 15.98 25.45
C PRO A 110 3.92 17.02 24.77
N GLU A 111 5.23 16.75 24.73
CA GLU A 111 6.25 17.57 24.06
C GLU A 111 6.10 17.57 22.52
N ASP A 112 5.69 16.44 21.91
CA ASP A 112 5.49 16.31 20.46
C ASP A 112 4.27 17.11 19.99
N HIS A 113 3.22 17.13 20.81
CA HIS A 113 1.98 17.86 20.50
C HIS A 113 2.20 19.38 20.53
N ASP A 114 3.03 19.88 21.45
CA ASP A 114 3.41 21.29 21.48
C ASP A 114 4.34 21.64 20.32
N TRP A 115 5.27 20.76 19.93
CA TRP A 115 6.07 20.95 18.73
C TRP A 115 5.22 21.02 17.45
N GLN A 116 4.26 20.10 17.28
CA GLN A 116 3.36 20.03 16.13
C GLN A 116 2.55 21.32 15.97
N LYS A 117 2.01 21.85 17.07
CA LYS A 117 1.27 23.13 17.08
C LYS A 117 2.13 24.33 16.70
N ASN A 118 3.42 24.28 17.03
CA ASN A 118 4.37 25.35 16.78
C ASN A 118 5.01 25.27 15.39
N GLN A 119 4.75 24.21 14.60
CA GLN A 119 5.32 24.10 13.27
C GLN A 119 4.62 24.98 12.24
N PRO A 120 5.42 25.73 11.43
CA PRO A 120 4.87 26.47 10.31
C PRO A 120 4.19 25.49 9.34
N ASN A 121 2.96 25.81 8.93
CA ASN A 121 2.16 25.04 7.97
C ASN A 121 1.58 23.70 8.43
N TYR A 122 1.89 23.20 9.64
CA TYR A 122 1.28 21.94 10.14
C TYR A 122 -0.25 22.07 10.26
N GLY A 123 -0.74 23.06 11.03
CA GLY A 123 -2.17 23.28 11.19
C GLY A 123 -2.90 23.60 9.87
N ASN A 124 -2.25 24.34 8.96
CA ASN A 124 -2.82 24.68 7.66
C ASN A 124 -2.93 23.46 6.73
N SER A 125 -1.90 22.62 6.69
CA SER A 125 -1.90 21.40 5.88
C SER A 125 -2.91 20.38 6.40
N LEU A 126 -2.97 20.17 7.72
CA LEU A 126 -3.94 19.28 8.33
C LEU A 126 -5.38 19.77 8.11
N SER A 127 -5.62 21.08 8.30
CA SER A 127 -6.94 21.70 8.01
C SER A 127 -7.34 21.53 6.54
N THR A 128 -6.38 21.71 5.62
CA THR A 128 -6.59 21.47 4.18
C THR A 128 -6.94 20.02 3.90
N ALA A 129 -6.18 19.08 4.48
CA ALA A 129 -6.41 17.65 4.33
C ALA A 129 -7.82 17.26 4.77
N LEU A 130 -8.23 17.67 5.96
CA LEU A 130 -9.55 17.38 6.53
C LEU A 130 -10.69 18.07 5.77
N SER A 131 -10.54 19.33 5.41
CA SER A 131 -11.55 20.06 4.63
C SER A 131 -11.79 19.41 3.26
N HIS A 132 -10.72 18.97 2.60
CA HIS A 132 -10.82 18.29 1.32
C HIS A 132 -11.33 16.85 1.47
N LYS A 133 -11.01 16.13 2.55
CA LYS A 133 -11.60 14.82 2.86
C LYS A 133 -13.11 14.93 2.99
N GLN A 134 -13.60 15.90 3.76
CA GLN A 134 -15.03 16.14 3.94
C GLN A 134 -15.73 16.44 2.60
N LYS A 135 -15.19 17.39 1.81
CA LYS A 135 -15.76 17.71 0.49
C LYS A 135 -15.77 16.51 -0.45
N ALA A 136 -14.70 15.71 -0.44
CA ALA A 136 -14.62 14.50 -1.25
C ALA A 136 -15.72 13.50 -0.89
N LEU A 137 -16.03 13.32 0.40
CA LEU A 137 -17.12 12.45 0.85
C LEU A 137 -18.51 12.98 0.44
N GLU A 138 -18.72 14.29 0.56
CA GLU A 138 -19.95 14.96 0.13
C GLU A 138 -20.20 14.78 -1.37
N TYR A 139 -19.17 15.01 -2.20
CA TYR A 139 -19.24 14.79 -3.64
C TYR A 139 -19.39 13.31 -3.99
N LEU A 140 -18.67 12.41 -3.33
CA LEU A 140 -18.78 10.97 -3.59
C LEU A 140 -20.21 10.48 -3.35
N LYS A 141 -20.83 10.91 -2.24
CA LYS A 141 -22.23 10.59 -1.94
C LYS A 141 -23.16 11.08 -3.06
N HIS A 142 -22.96 12.30 -3.55
CA HIS A 142 -23.77 12.88 -4.62
C HIS A 142 -23.57 12.15 -5.97
N GLU A 143 -22.32 11.91 -6.35
CA GLU A 143 -21.95 11.24 -7.61
C GLU A 143 -22.51 9.80 -7.68
N LEU A 144 -22.48 9.07 -6.55
CA LEU A 144 -23.06 7.72 -6.46
C LEU A 144 -24.60 7.70 -6.60
N GLN A 145 -25.28 8.81 -6.28
CA GLN A 145 -26.75 8.91 -6.36
C GLN A 145 -27.25 9.25 -7.77
N ILE A 146 -26.47 9.99 -8.56
CA ILE A 146 -26.93 10.50 -9.85
C ILE A 146 -26.93 9.41 -10.93
N HIS A 147 -25.88 8.59 -10.99
CA HIS A 147 -25.71 7.56 -12.03
C HIS A 147 -25.13 6.25 -11.48
N PRO A 148 -25.86 5.54 -10.60
CA PRO A 148 -25.37 4.31 -9.96
C PRO A 148 -24.97 3.23 -10.98
N GLU A 149 -25.63 3.20 -12.13
CA GLU A 149 -25.39 2.25 -13.23
C GLU A 149 -24.07 2.52 -13.99
N ARG A 150 -23.51 3.74 -13.90
CA ARG A 150 -22.37 4.18 -14.73
C ARG A 150 -21.09 4.44 -13.96
N ASN A 151 -21.15 4.62 -12.63
CA ASN A 151 -20.04 4.87 -11.70
C ASN A 151 -18.66 4.85 -12.39
N SER A 152 -18.20 6.04 -12.81
CA SER A 152 -17.06 6.18 -13.72
C SER A 152 -15.77 5.67 -13.08
N ASP A 153 -14.73 5.44 -13.90
CA ASP A 153 -13.41 5.08 -13.39
C ASP A 153 -12.88 6.13 -12.39
N ALA A 154 -13.26 7.39 -12.56
CA ALA A 154 -12.93 8.48 -11.64
C ALA A 154 -13.57 8.30 -10.25
N VAL A 155 -14.82 7.84 -10.18
CA VAL A 155 -15.51 7.56 -8.91
C VAL A 155 -14.84 6.39 -8.19
N ILE A 156 -14.54 5.30 -8.90
CA ILE A 156 -13.87 4.14 -8.29
C ILE A 156 -12.48 4.53 -7.81
N ALA A 157 -11.72 5.28 -8.62
CA ALA A 157 -10.44 5.85 -8.21
C ALA A 157 -10.54 6.67 -6.92
N ALA A 158 -11.57 7.49 -6.77
CA ALA A 158 -11.80 8.24 -5.55
C ALA A 158 -11.98 7.32 -4.34
N VAL A 159 -12.78 6.24 -4.49
CA VAL A 159 -12.97 5.24 -3.42
C VAL A 159 -11.66 4.52 -3.07
N ILE A 160 -10.85 4.15 -4.06
CA ILE A 160 -9.52 3.55 -3.82
C ILE A 160 -8.62 4.51 -3.03
N LEU A 161 -8.63 5.80 -3.36
CA LEU A 161 -7.86 6.81 -2.61
C LEU A 161 -8.39 7.02 -1.18
N PHE A 162 -9.68 6.85 -0.94
CA PHE A 162 -10.22 6.79 0.43
C PHE A 162 -9.73 5.57 1.20
N ILE A 163 -9.64 4.39 0.57
CA ILE A 163 -9.03 3.20 1.19
C ILE A 163 -7.58 3.51 1.56
N CYS A 164 -6.80 4.07 0.64
CA CYS A 164 -5.41 4.46 0.89
C CYS A 164 -5.33 5.45 2.06
N LEU A 165 -6.13 6.52 2.03
CA LEU A 165 -6.15 7.54 3.08
C LEU A 165 -6.56 6.98 4.44
N ASP A 166 -7.49 6.04 4.51
CA ASP A 166 -7.90 5.43 5.78
C ASP A 166 -6.87 4.43 6.33
N VAL A 167 -6.10 3.76 5.45
CA VAL A 167 -4.95 2.95 5.86
C VAL A 167 -3.84 3.85 6.42
N VAL A 168 -3.63 4.99 5.77
CA VAL A 168 -2.70 6.05 6.16
C VAL A 168 -3.08 6.72 7.49
N GLU A 169 -4.37 6.97 7.69
CA GLU A 169 -4.92 7.59 8.89
C GLU A 169 -5.06 6.56 10.03
N PHE A 170 -3.94 6.29 10.73
CA PHE A 170 -3.90 5.61 12.03
C PHE A 170 -4.76 4.33 12.16
N GLY A 171 -4.90 3.56 11.07
CA GLY A 171 -5.61 2.28 11.07
C GLY A 171 -7.12 2.38 11.34
N GLY A 172 -7.77 3.50 11.02
CA GLY A 172 -9.22 3.65 11.15
C GLY A 172 -9.98 2.53 10.42
N ARG A 173 -11.05 1.98 11.02
CA ARG A 173 -11.84 0.88 10.42
C ARG A 173 -12.69 1.33 9.21
N GLY A 174 -12.55 2.57 8.75
CA GLY A 174 -13.26 3.16 7.61
C GLY A 174 -12.97 2.44 6.30
N TRP A 175 -11.71 2.00 6.10
CA TRP A 175 -11.25 1.35 4.87
C TRP A 175 -12.11 0.14 4.46
N LYS A 176 -12.65 -0.61 5.43
CA LYS A 176 -13.51 -1.79 5.18
C LYS A 176 -14.79 -1.43 4.45
N HIS A 177 -15.38 -0.28 4.79
CA HIS A 177 -16.61 0.21 4.18
C HIS A 177 -16.34 0.68 2.75
N HIS A 178 -15.24 1.40 2.54
CA HIS A 178 -14.80 1.83 1.21
C HIS A 178 -14.44 0.64 0.32
N LEU A 179 -13.72 -0.34 0.86
CA LEU A 179 -13.37 -1.57 0.14
C LEU A 179 -14.62 -2.32 -0.31
N ARG A 180 -15.55 -2.60 0.60
CA ARG A 180 -16.82 -3.27 0.27
C ARG A 180 -17.63 -2.49 -0.77
N GLY A 181 -17.66 -1.16 -0.65
CA GLY A 181 -18.32 -0.29 -1.62
C GLY A 181 -17.68 -0.38 -3.01
N ALA A 182 -16.35 -0.34 -3.10
CA ALA A 182 -15.62 -0.47 -4.36
C ALA A 182 -15.87 -1.84 -5.01
N GLU A 183 -15.81 -2.93 -4.24
CA GLU A 183 -16.07 -4.29 -4.72
C GLU A 183 -17.48 -4.40 -5.33
N GLU A 184 -18.50 -3.79 -4.71
CA GLU A 184 -19.87 -3.78 -5.24
C GLU A 184 -19.97 -3.03 -6.57
N ILE A 185 -19.36 -1.84 -6.65
CA ILE A 185 -19.35 -1.03 -7.86
C ILE A 185 -18.63 -1.77 -9.00
N ILE A 186 -17.47 -2.37 -8.71
CA ILE A 186 -16.68 -3.14 -9.68
C ILE A 186 -17.46 -4.37 -10.15
N ARG A 187 -18.09 -5.12 -9.24
CA ARG A 187 -18.90 -6.30 -9.57
C ARG A 187 -20.08 -5.95 -10.47
N SER A 188 -20.80 -4.88 -10.14
CA SER A 188 -21.90 -4.37 -10.96
C SER A 188 -21.42 -4.01 -12.37
N ARG A 189 -20.29 -3.29 -12.50
CA ARG A 189 -19.74 -2.94 -13.81
C ARG A 189 -19.24 -4.14 -14.62
N LYS A 190 -18.65 -5.15 -13.97
CA LYS A 190 -18.24 -6.40 -14.63
C LYS A 190 -19.42 -7.16 -15.22
N SER A 191 -20.59 -7.14 -14.57
CA SER A 191 -21.78 -7.83 -15.07
C SER A 191 -22.44 -7.09 -16.25
N MET A 192 -22.29 -5.76 -16.30
CA MET A 192 -22.86 -4.91 -17.36
C MET A 192 -21.96 -4.75 -18.59
N SER A 193 -20.65 -4.96 -18.46
CA SER A 193 -19.68 -4.72 -19.53
C SER A 193 -19.79 -5.74 -20.67
N LYS A 194 -20.29 -5.29 -21.83
CA LYS A 194 -20.08 -5.97 -23.12
C LYS A 194 -19.01 -5.22 -23.92
N ARG A 195 -17.74 -5.66 -23.80
CA ARG A 195 -16.60 -5.34 -24.69
C ARG A 195 -16.31 -3.84 -24.93
N ASP A 196 -15.67 -3.17 -23.96
CA ASP A 196 -14.87 -1.97 -24.23
C ASP A 196 -13.48 -2.10 -23.57
N SER A 197 -12.39 -1.91 -24.31
CA SER A 197 -11.04 -2.33 -23.90
C SER A 197 -10.38 -1.41 -22.87
N GLU A 198 -10.70 -0.11 -22.88
CA GLU A 198 -10.08 0.85 -21.94
C GLU A 198 -10.76 0.84 -20.57
N SER A 199 -12.10 0.79 -20.54
CA SER A 199 -12.90 0.50 -19.33
C SER A 199 -12.46 -0.82 -18.67
N THR A 200 -12.05 -1.82 -19.48
CA THR A 200 -11.51 -3.09 -18.96
C THR A 200 -10.20 -2.91 -18.21
N ARG A 201 -9.28 -2.04 -18.67
CA ARG A 201 -7.98 -1.82 -18.02
C ARG A 201 -8.13 -1.27 -16.60
N TRP A 202 -8.91 -0.20 -16.43
CA TRP A 202 -9.12 0.41 -15.10
C TRP A 202 -9.89 -0.52 -14.18
N LEU A 203 -10.91 -1.21 -14.68
CA LEU A 203 -11.62 -2.21 -13.91
C LEU A 203 -10.70 -3.33 -13.40
N THR A 204 -9.78 -3.85 -14.23
CA THR A 204 -8.79 -4.84 -13.79
C THR A 204 -7.84 -4.29 -12.73
N TYR A 205 -7.35 -3.05 -12.90
CA TYR A 205 -6.49 -2.41 -11.92
C TYR A 205 -7.20 -2.24 -10.57
N PHE A 206 -8.41 -1.66 -10.56
CA PHE A 206 -9.18 -1.43 -9.34
C PHE A 206 -9.56 -2.74 -8.65
N ASP A 207 -9.97 -3.75 -9.42
CA ASP A 207 -10.29 -5.08 -8.91
C ASP A 207 -9.08 -5.73 -8.21
N THR A 208 -7.90 -5.60 -8.80
CA THR A 208 -6.70 -6.18 -8.21
C THR A 208 -6.19 -5.37 -7.01
N ALA A 209 -6.34 -4.04 -7.04
CA ALA A 209 -6.08 -3.19 -5.89
C ALA A 209 -6.99 -3.56 -4.71
N CYS A 210 -8.31 -3.65 -4.93
CA CYS A 210 -9.28 -4.11 -3.93
C CYS A 210 -8.95 -5.51 -3.41
N THR A 211 -8.60 -6.44 -4.30
CA THR A 211 -8.18 -7.79 -3.93
C THR A 211 -6.97 -7.76 -2.98
N THR A 212 -5.95 -6.96 -3.31
CA THR A 212 -4.74 -6.82 -2.50
C THR A 212 -5.05 -6.22 -1.13
N PHE A 213 -5.84 -5.13 -1.09
CA PHE A 213 -6.32 -4.53 0.17
C PHE A 213 -7.18 -5.50 0.99
N GLY A 214 -8.00 -6.32 0.34
CA GLY A 214 -8.82 -7.32 0.99
C GLY A 214 -7.99 -8.43 1.63
N ILE A 215 -6.99 -8.96 0.93
CA ILE A 215 -6.09 -9.99 1.48
C ILE A 215 -5.28 -9.43 2.65
N MET A 216 -4.59 -8.31 2.46
CA MET A 216 -3.78 -7.70 3.51
C MET A 216 -4.63 -7.22 4.69
N GLY A 217 -5.78 -6.60 4.41
CA GLY A 217 -6.68 -6.12 5.44
C GLY A 217 -7.33 -7.23 6.27
N ALA A 218 -7.52 -8.43 5.68
CA ALA A 218 -8.09 -9.57 6.39
C ALA A 218 -7.18 -10.05 7.53
N THR A 219 -5.86 -9.95 7.39
CA THR A 219 -4.90 -10.31 8.46
C THR A 219 -5.06 -9.46 9.71
N LEU A 220 -5.63 -8.25 9.56
CA LEU A 220 -5.88 -7.29 10.65
C LEU A 220 -7.22 -7.50 11.35
N THR A 221 -8.04 -8.45 10.87
CA THR A 221 -9.37 -8.70 11.41
C THR A 221 -9.34 -9.92 12.33
N PRO A 222 -9.99 -9.88 13.52
CA PRO A 222 -10.09 -11.05 14.38
C PRO A 222 -10.77 -12.23 13.67
N ALA A 223 -10.31 -13.45 13.96
CA ALA A 223 -10.64 -14.67 13.21
C ALA A 223 -12.16 -14.95 13.13
N ASN A 224 -12.89 -14.52 14.15
CA ASN A 224 -14.30 -14.82 14.35
C ASN A 224 -15.26 -14.06 13.40
N LEU A 225 -14.73 -13.20 12.50
CA LEU A 225 -15.53 -12.34 11.62
C LEU A 225 -15.31 -12.60 10.12
N SER A 226 -14.42 -13.52 9.73
CA SER A 226 -14.14 -13.81 8.32
C SER A 226 -15.01 -14.96 7.81
N SER A 227 -16.01 -14.64 6.98
CA SER A 227 -16.88 -15.62 6.31
C SER A 227 -16.45 -15.86 4.85
N ARG A 228 -15.14 -15.98 4.59
CA ARG A 228 -14.64 -16.24 3.24
C ARG A 228 -14.77 -17.73 2.89
N PRO A 229 -15.34 -18.08 1.72
CA PRO A 229 -15.29 -19.46 1.21
C PRO A 229 -13.84 -19.95 1.13
N LEU A 230 -13.62 -21.27 1.25
CA LEU A 230 -12.29 -21.85 1.09
C LEU A 230 -11.75 -21.41 -0.28
N ALA A 231 -10.61 -20.73 -0.28
CA ALA A 231 -9.94 -20.42 -1.53
C ALA A 231 -9.37 -21.75 -2.04
N SER A 232 -10.04 -22.36 -3.02
CA SER A 232 -9.39 -23.41 -3.81
C SER A 232 -8.14 -22.82 -4.42
N LEU A 233 -7.07 -23.62 -4.53
CA LEU A 233 -5.86 -23.20 -5.22
C LEU A 233 -6.18 -22.97 -6.71
N ASP A 234 -6.68 -21.78 -7.04
CA ASP A 234 -7.04 -21.34 -8.38
C ASP A 234 -5.82 -20.73 -9.10
N PRO A 235 -5.29 -21.39 -10.15
CA PRO A 235 -4.16 -20.87 -10.91
C PRO A 235 -4.47 -19.56 -11.64
N SER A 236 -5.73 -19.32 -12.00
CA SER A 236 -6.14 -18.10 -12.71
C SER A 236 -6.09 -16.88 -11.79
N PHE A 237 -6.41 -17.07 -10.51
CA PHE A 237 -6.27 -16.05 -9.49
C PHE A 237 -4.80 -15.69 -9.24
N LEU A 238 -3.92 -16.69 -9.11
CA LEU A 238 -2.47 -16.46 -9.01
C LEU A 238 -1.93 -15.71 -10.23
N GLN A 239 -2.37 -16.07 -11.44
CA GLN A 239 -1.94 -15.37 -12.66
C GLN A 239 -2.38 -13.90 -12.69
N THR A 240 -3.56 -13.61 -12.15
CA THR A 240 -4.06 -12.23 -11.99
C THR A 240 -3.17 -11.43 -11.03
N LEU A 241 -2.81 -12.02 -9.88
CA LEU A 241 -1.91 -11.39 -8.92
C LEU A 241 -0.52 -11.13 -9.52
N ARG A 242 0.06 -12.11 -10.24
CA ARG A 242 1.35 -11.95 -10.94
C ARG A 242 1.33 -10.79 -11.93
N HIS A 243 0.27 -10.67 -12.72
CA HIS A 243 0.14 -9.56 -13.68
C HIS A 243 0.10 -8.18 -13.00
N SER A 244 -0.43 -8.12 -11.78
CA SER A 244 -0.60 -6.89 -11.02
C SER A 244 0.56 -6.53 -10.09
N GLU A 245 1.54 -7.42 -9.90
CA GLU A 245 2.58 -7.26 -8.87
C GLU A 245 3.29 -5.90 -8.97
N HIS A 246 3.60 -5.47 -10.20
CA HIS A 246 4.27 -4.18 -10.47
C HIS A 246 3.37 -2.94 -10.36
N GLN A 247 2.06 -3.13 -10.20
CA GLN A 247 1.07 -2.05 -10.10
C GLN A 247 0.65 -1.78 -8.66
N THR A 248 0.98 -2.69 -7.73
CA THR A 248 0.63 -2.53 -6.31
C THR A 248 1.71 -1.77 -5.55
N TRP A 249 1.31 -1.10 -4.47
CA TRP A 249 2.21 -0.40 -3.56
C TRP A 249 2.81 -1.31 -2.48
N VAL A 250 2.30 -2.54 -2.36
CA VAL A 250 2.64 -3.46 -1.28
C VAL A 250 3.98 -4.16 -1.52
N GLY A 251 4.33 -4.47 -2.77
CA GLY A 251 5.60 -5.14 -3.10
C GLY A 251 5.68 -6.60 -2.62
N CYS A 252 4.57 -7.19 -2.17
CA CYS A 252 4.48 -8.60 -1.82
C CYS A 252 4.56 -9.47 -3.08
N PRO A 253 5.42 -10.51 -3.11
CA PRO A 253 5.43 -11.49 -4.19
C PRO A 253 4.03 -12.09 -4.43
N ALA A 254 3.61 -12.19 -5.68
CA ALA A 254 2.26 -12.66 -6.02
C ALA A 254 1.94 -14.05 -5.44
N GLU A 255 2.90 -14.98 -5.44
CA GLU A 255 2.77 -16.30 -4.83
C GLU A 255 2.53 -16.21 -3.33
N LEU A 256 3.24 -15.32 -2.64
CA LEU A 256 3.10 -15.12 -1.21
C LEU A 256 1.76 -14.46 -0.87
N LEU A 257 1.34 -13.44 -1.62
CA LEU A 257 0.04 -12.80 -1.47
C LEU A 257 -1.11 -13.80 -1.72
N TYR A 258 -0.94 -14.67 -2.71
CA TYR A 258 -1.86 -15.76 -2.99
C TYR A 258 -1.96 -16.74 -1.83
N LEU A 259 -0.83 -17.21 -1.30
CA LEU A 259 -0.81 -18.11 -0.14
C LEU A 259 -1.44 -17.45 1.09
N LEU A 260 -1.20 -16.17 1.31
CA LEU A 260 -1.83 -15.40 2.39
C LEU A 260 -3.37 -15.43 2.28
N SER A 261 -3.91 -15.33 1.07
CA SER A 261 -5.37 -15.44 0.85
C SER A 261 -5.93 -16.83 1.16
N VAL A 262 -5.15 -17.88 0.91
CA VAL A 262 -5.51 -19.26 1.25
C VAL A 262 -5.49 -19.45 2.77
N ILE A 263 -4.44 -18.96 3.44
CA ILE A 263 -4.31 -18.99 4.91
C ILE A 263 -5.49 -18.29 5.56
N ASP A 264 -5.88 -17.12 5.07
CA ASP A 264 -7.04 -16.39 5.59
C ASP A 264 -8.33 -17.20 5.47
N SER A 265 -8.53 -17.93 4.37
CA SER A 265 -9.71 -18.79 4.19
C SER A 265 -9.77 -19.97 5.18
N LEU A 266 -8.63 -20.37 5.76
CA LEU A 266 -8.56 -21.37 6.82
C LEU A 266 -9.07 -20.85 8.18
N ARG A 267 -9.31 -19.55 8.35
CA ARG A 267 -9.91 -18.99 9.57
C ARG A 267 -11.41 -19.29 9.69
N SER A 268 -12.06 -19.73 8.60
CA SER A 268 -13.51 -20.03 8.58
C SER A 268 -13.84 -21.39 9.21
N VAL A 269 -14.98 -21.44 9.93
CA VAL A 269 -15.42 -22.57 10.79
C VAL A 269 -16.15 -23.68 10.01
N HIS A 270 -16.51 -23.46 8.74
CA HIS A 270 -17.42 -24.34 7.99
C HIS A 270 -16.75 -25.46 7.18
N HIS A 271 -15.46 -25.72 7.39
CA HIS A 271 -14.69 -26.65 6.55
C HIS A 271 -14.67 -28.07 7.09
N SER A 272 -14.71 -29.06 6.19
CA SER A 272 -14.46 -30.45 6.59
C SER A 272 -13.00 -30.64 7.02
N ILE A 273 -12.77 -31.53 7.98
CA ILE A 273 -11.43 -31.82 8.52
C ILE A 273 -10.47 -32.29 7.40
N LEU A 274 -10.97 -33.09 6.45
CA LEU A 274 -10.18 -33.64 5.35
C LEU A 274 -9.75 -32.56 4.33
N GLU A 275 -10.67 -31.68 3.92
CA GLU A 275 -10.35 -30.58 3.00
C GLU A 275 -9.38 -29.58 3.64
N ARG A 276 -9.56 -29.31 4.94
CA ARG A 276 -8.65 -28.47 5.71
C ARG A 276 -7.25 -29.08 5.73
N ALA A 277 -7.11 -30.37 6.07
CA ALA A 277 -5.82 -31.05 6.12
C ALA A 277 -5.10 -31.05 4.76
N ALA A 278 -5.81 -31.39 3.67
CA ALA A 278 -5.23 -31.36 2.33
C ALA A 278 -4.75 -29.97 1.91
N THR A 279 -5.52 -28.93 2.26
CA THR A 279 -5.15 -27.53 1.99
C THR A 279 -3.88 -27.14 2.77
N ILE A 280 -3.78 -27.52 4.04
CA ILE A 280 -2.60 -27.27 4.88
C ILE A 280 -1.35 -27.95 4.30
N SER A 281 -1.43 -29.22 3.93
CA SER A 281 -0.27 -29.94 3.34
C SER A 281 0.19 -29.28 2.03
N SER A 282 -0.74 -28.88 1.17
CA SER A 282 -0.40 -28.18 -0.06
C SER A 282 0.22 -26.79 0.21
N LEU A 283 -0.27 -26.08 1.23
CA LEU A 283 0.25 -24.79 1.64
C LEU A 283 1.70 -24.89 2.11
N TYR A 284 2.03 -25.89 2.94
CA TYR A 284 3.40 -26.12 3.38
C TYR A 284 4.34 -26.42 2.23
N GLY A 285 3.92 -27.28 1.29
CA GLY A 285 4.67 -27.54 0.07
C GLY A 285 4.95 -26.27 -0.73
N CYS A 286 3.96 -25.39 -0.88
CA CYS A 286 4.11 -24.14 -1.62
C CYS A 286 5.00 -23.11 -0.91
N LEU A 287 4.85 -22.92 0.41
CA LEU A 287 5.68 -22.00 1.19
C LEU A 287 7.15 -22.46 1.22
N ALA A 288 7.39 -23.78 1.37
CA ALA A 288 8.73 -24.34 1.33
C ALA A 288 9.38 -24.23 -0.06
N ALA A 289 8.58 -24.37 -1.13
CA ALA A 289 9.06 -24.25 -2.51
C ALA A 289 9.33 -22.81 -2.96
N PHE A 290 8.69 -21.81 -2.34
CA PHE A 290 8.91 -20.41 -2.71
C PHE A 290 10.36 -19.99 -2.48
N SER A 291 11.00 -19.49 -3.53
CA SER A 291 12.40 -19.06 -3.52
C SER A 291 12.51 -17.54 -3.66
N PRO A 292 12.82 -16.82 -2.55
CA PRO A 292 13.05 -15.37 -2.59
C PRO A 292 14.11 -14.95 -3.63
N SER A 293 15.15 -15.78 -3.80
CA SER A 293 16.23 -15.52 -4.76
C SER A 293 15.76 -15.63 -6.20
N THR A 294 14.88 -16.59 -6.50
CA THR A 294 14.33 -16.76 -7.86
C THR A 294 13.40 -15.61 -8.19
N TRP A 295 12.48 -15.26 -7.27
CA TRP A 295 11.58 -14.12 -7.43
C TRP A 295 12.33 -12.79 -7.58
N ALA A 296 13.42 -12.58 -6.82
CA ALA A 296 14.21 -11.36 -6.93
C ALA A 296 14.99 -11.27 -8.26
N LYS A 297 15.39 -12.40 -8.85
CA LYS A 297 16.03 -12.45 -10.18
C LYS A 297 15.04 -12.23 -11.31
N ASP A 298 13.77 -12.56 -11.10
CA ASP A 298 12.68 -12.35 -12.06
C ASP A 298 12.24 -10.88 -12.07
N PHE A 299 13.20 -9.99 -12.33
CA PHE A 299 12.97 -8.58 -12.51
C PHE A 299 13.94 -8.01 -13.53
N PRO A 300 13.50 -7.16 -14.48
CA PRO A 300 14.36 -6.64 -15.53
C PRO A 300 15.57 -5.83 -15.02
N ASP A 301 15.41 -5.17 -13.86
CA ASP A 301 16.43 -4.30 -13.32
C ASP A 301 17.23 -4.98 -12.20
N HIS A 302 18.43 -5.45 -12.58
CA HIS A 302 19.32 -6.17 -11.68
C HIS A 302 19.84 -5.32 -10.52
N GLN A 303 19.79 -3.98 -10.59
CA GLN A 303 20.25 -3.11 -9.50
C GLN A 303 19.39 -3.28 -8.24
N HIS A 304 18.14 -3.71 -8.41
CA HIS A 304 17.20 -3.93 -7.31
C HIS A 304 17.22 -5.34 -6.74
N TYR A 305 18.07 -6.23 -7.25
CA TYR A 305 18.11 -7.64 -6.84
C TYR A 305 18.24 -7.82 -5.32
N GLN A 306 19.18 -7.13 -4.67
CA GLN A 306 19.44 -7.31 -3.24
C GLN A 306 18.24 -6.87 -2.39
N SER A 307 17.71 -5.68 -2.63
CA SER A 307 16.56 -5.13 -1.91
C SER A 307 15.29 -5.96 -2.14
N ARG A 308 15.05 -6.43 -3.37
CA ARG A 308 13.98 -7.39 -3.68
C ARG A 308 14.16 -8.71 -2.94
N TYR A 309 15.36 -9.27 -2.92
CA TYR A 309 15.64 -10.50 -2.20
C TYR A 309 15.34 -10.36 -0.71
N HIS A 310 15.79 -9.26 -0.09
CA HIS A 310 15.49 -8.96 1.31
C HIS A 310 13.98 -8.81 1.53
N LEU A 311 13.28 -8.04 0.70
CA LEU A 311 11.83 -7.85 0.78
C LEU A 311 11.06 -9.17 0.69
N ALA A 312 11.42 -10.04 -0.25
CA ALA A 312 10.80 -11.36 -0.38
C ALA A 312 11.08 -12.28 0.81
N CYS A 313 12.28 -12.21 1.39
CA CYS A 313 12.59 -12.93 2.64
C CYS A 313 11.74 -12.41 3.82
N VAL A 314 11.57 -11.09 3.94
CA VAL A 314 10.71 -10.47 4.97
C VAL A 314 9.28 -10.97 4.81
N TYR A 315 8.70 -10.90 3.61
CA TYR A 315 7.34 -11.38 3.37
C TYR A 315 7.17 -12.86 3.65
N LYS A 316 8.13 -13.70 3.24
CA LYS A 316 8.10 -15.14 3.50
C LYS A 316 8.07 -15.42 5.00
N ALA A 317 8.98 -14.81 5.75
CA ALA A 317 9.03 -14.96 7.20
C ALA A 317 7.72 -14.50 7.87
N ALA A 318 7.19 -13.34 7.47
CA ALA A 318 5.96 -12.80 8.04
C ALA A 318 4.75 -13.72 7.79
N ILE A 319 4.65 -14.28 6.59
CA ILE A 319 3.57 -15.21 6.24
C ILE A 319 3.73 -16.53 6.96
N GLU A 320 4.95 -17.04 7.17
CA GLU A 320 5.20 -18.24 7.98
C GLU A 320 4.78 -18.04 9.44
N VAL A 321 5.14 -16.90 10.04
CA VAL A 321 4.70 -16.50 11.39
C VAL A 321 3.17 -16.47 11.44
N TYR A 322 2.54 -15.73 10.52
CA TYR A 322 1.08 -15.65 10.44
C TYR A 322 0.42 -17.03 10.26
N THR A 323 0.97 -17.88 9.39
CA THR A 323 0.51 -19.25 9.16
C THR A 323 0.51 -20.07 10.44
N SER A 324 1.59 -19.98 11.24
CA SER A 324 1.70 -20.70 12.51
C SER A 324 0.61 -20.30 13.52
N HIS A 325 0.19 -19.03 13.52
CA HIS A 325 -0.90 -18.55 14.37
C HIS A 325 -2.27 -19.07 13.92
N ILE A 326 -2.49 -19.25 12.61
CA ILE A 326 -3.78 -19.73 12.09
C ILE A 326 -3.95 -21.24 12.22
N ILE A 327 -2.88 -21.98 11.91
CA ILE A 327 -2.93 -23.44 11.78
C ILE A 327 -2.54 -24.11 13.10
N GLY A 328 -1.71 -23.45 13.92
CA GLY A 328 -1.05 -24.06 15.08
C GLY A 328 0.16 -24.91 14.68
N PRO A 329 0.97 -25.37 15.66
CA PRO A 329 2.13 -26.19 15.38
C PRO A 329 1.69 -27.54 14.78
N PRO A 330 2.26 -27.97 13.63
CA PRO A 330 1.98 -29.30 13.11
C PRO A 330 2.47 -30.36 14.12
N VAL A 331 1.70 -31.44 14.27
CA VAL A 331 1.98 -32.51 15.25
C VAL A 331 3.23 -33.33 14.89
N GLU A 332 3.66 -33.32 13.62
CA GLU A 332 4.67 -34.25 13.09
C GLU A 332 5.80 -33.58 12.27
N GLU A 333 5.75 -32.26 12.01
CA GLU A 333 6.74 -31.57 11.16
C GLU A 333 7.58 -30.54 11.94
N GLN A 334 8.88 -30.42 11.62
CA GLN A 334 9.76 -29.35 12.14
C GLN A 334 9.42 -27.97 11.55
N TYR A 335 8.80 -27.94 10.37
CA TYR A 335 8.42 -26.72 9.68
C TYR A 335 7.27 -26.02 10.41
N LEU A 336 7.39 -24.71 10.64
CA LEU A 336 6.47 -23.90 11.48
C LEU A 336 6.36 -24.34 12.96
N SER A 337 7.31 -25.13 13.45
CA SER A 337 7.49 -25.34 14.90
C SER A 337 7.84 -24.03 15.62
N GLU A 338 7.67 -23.98 16.94
CA GLU A 338 7.96 -22.77 17.72
C GLU A 338 9.42 -22.28 17.53
N SER A 339 10.39 -23.20 17.50
CA SER A 339 11.80 -22.86 17.24
C SER A 339 12.02 -22.37 15.79
N TYR A 340 11.35 -23.00 14.81
CA TYR A 340 11.43 -22.55 13.42
C TYR A 340 10.88 -21.14 13.26
N ILE A 341 9.74 -20.83 13.89
CA ILE A 341 9.09 -19.52 13.81
C ILE A 341 9.94 -18.44 14.49
N LEU A 342 10.61 -18.77 15.59
CA LEU A 342 11.58 -17.86 16.21
C LEU A 342 12.74 -17.54 15.25
N ASP A 343 13.32 -18.55 14.63
CA ASP A 343 14.40 -18.38 13.65
C ASP A 343 13.93 -17.60 12.41
N ALA A 344 12.74 -17.91 11.89
CA ALA A 344 12.13 -17.21 10.76
C ALA A 344 11.88 -15.73 11.10
N THR A 345 11.40 -15.43 12.30
CA THR A 345 11.19 -14.06 12.79
C THR A 345 12.51 -13.30 12.86
N GLN A 346 13.53 -13.87 13.49
CA GLN A 346 14.86 -13.25 13.59
C GLN A 346 15.48 -13.02 12.21
N HIS A 347 15.34 -14.00 11.31
CA HIS A 347 15.78 -13.88 9.93
C HIS A 347 15.04 -12.77 9.19
N GLY A 348 13.71 -12.71 9.32
CA GLY A 348 12.88 -11.66 8.73
C GLY A 348 13.30 -10.26 9.19
N VAL A 349 13.50 -10.08 10.51
CA VAL A 349 13.99 -8.80 11.07
C VAL A 349 15.38 -8.45 10.53
N ALA A 350 16.32 -9.40 10.52
CA ALA A 350 17.66 -9.15 9.98
C ALA A 350 17.63 -8.74 8.50
N ARG A 351 16.73 -9.34 7.70
CA ARG A 351 16.53 -9.00 6.29
C ARG A 351 15.89 -7.63 6.12
N MET A 352 14.93 -7.27 6.96
CA MET A 352 14.33 -5.94 7.00
C MET A 352 15.41 -4.87 7.23
N LEU A 353 16.28 -5.08 8.21
CA LEU A 353 17.41 -4.19 8.52
C LEU A 353 18.50 -4.16 7.44
N SER A 354 18.50 -5.12 6.51
CA SER A 354 19.42 -5.16 5.37
C SER A 354 18.94 -4.31 4.18
N ILE A 355 17.69 -3.83 4.19
CA ILE A 355 17.19 -2.88 3.19
C ILE A 355 17.68 -1.48 3.58
N PRO A 356 18.43 -0.78 2.71
CA PRO A 356 18.92 0.55 3.03
C PRO A 356 17.78 1.55 3.31
N PRO A 357 17.93 2.50 4.24
CA PRO A 357 16.88 3.49 4.53
C PRO A 357 16.49 4.39 3.35
N HIS A 358 17.37 4.52 2.35
CA HIS A 358 17.14 5.29 1.13
C HIS A 358 16.61 4.42 -0.02
N ASP A 359 16.45 3.11 0.20
CA ASP A 359 15.91 2.21 -0.79
C ASP A 359 14.38 2.27 -0.78
N PHE A 360 13.77 2.47 -1.95
CA PHE A 360 12.32 2.63 -2.06
C PHE A 360 11.52 1.39 -1.66
N HIS A 361 12.13 0.19 -1.54
CA HIS A 361 11.45 -1.00 -1.05
C HIS A 361 11.10 -0.90 0.44
N ILE A 362 11.70 0.04 1.19
CA ILE A 362 11.42 0.22 2.61
C ILE A 362 9.93 0.54 2.87
N LYS A 363 9.30 1.33 2.00
CA LYS A 363 7.86 1.66 2.10
C LYS A 363 6.94 0.47 1.77
N SER A 364 7.50 -0.61 1.23
CA SER A 364 6.79 -1.85 0.87
C SER A 364 6.83 -2.89 2.00
N LEU A 365 7.38 -2.54 3.16
CA LEU A 365 7.44 -3.43 4.33
C LEU A 365 6.09 -3.45 5.06
N VAL A 366 5.12 -4.14 4.47
CA VAL A 366 3.81 -4.38 5.10
C VAL A 366 3.86 -5.72 5.83
N TRP A 367 3.73 -5.71 7.16
CA TRP A 367 3.76 -6.94 7.96
C TRP A 367 2.35 -7.46 8.24
N PRO A 368 1.97 -8.68 7.80
CA PRO A 368 0.74 -9.31 8.26
C PRO A 368 0.82 -9.57 9.76
N ALA A 369 0.05 -8.82 10.56
CA ALA A 369 -0.03 -8.98 12.00
C ALA A 369 -1.48 -9.23 12.44
N GLU A 370 -1.69 -10.16 13.36
CA GLU A 370 -2.97 -10.28 14.06
C GLU A 370 -3.14 -9.10 15.01
N SER A 371 -4.39 -8.67 15.23
CA SER A 371 -4.72 -7.40 15.90
C SER A 371 -4.09 -7.21 17.29
N ASP A 372 -3.76 -8.28 18.01
CA ASP A 372 -3.15 -8.20 19.34
C ASP A 372 -1.62 -7.96 19.29
N LEU A 373 -0.97 -8.23 18.15
CA LEU A 373 0.45 -7.93 17.87
C LEU A 373 0.65 -6.64 17.08
N SER A 374 -0.43 -6.06 16.53
CA SER A 374 -0.40 -4.77 15.83
C SER A 374 0.12 -3.62 16.70
N THR A 375 0.11 -3.81 18.02
CA THR A 375 0.64 -2.89 19.02
C THR A 375 2.18 -2.90 19.09
N TYR A 376 2.85 -3.98 18.67
CA TYR A 376 4.30 -4.17 18.87
C TYR A 376 5.15 -4.13 17.59
N LEU A 377 4.57 -4.44 16.43
CA LEU A 377 5.18 -4.14 15.13
C LEU A 377 4.13 -3.43 14.29
N GLY A 378 4.11 -2.11 14.43
CA GLY A 378 3.25 -1.24 13.65
C GLY A 378 3.38 -1.58 12.17
N ILE A 379 2.25 -1.79 11.54
CA ILE A 379 2.13 -1.72 10.08
C ILE A 379 2.45 -0.27 9.74
N ILE A 380 3.72 0.00 9.49
CA ILE A 380 4.17 1.26 8.91
C ILE A 380 3.93 1.11 7.41
N VAL A 381 2.67 1.23 7.02
CA VAL A 381 2.39 1.87 5.74
C VAL A 381 2.55 3.34 6.04
N LEU A 382 3.72 3.89 5.69
CA LEU A 382 3.96 5.24 5.15
C LEU A 382 5.36 5.76 5.47
N LEU A 383 6.07 6.12 4.38
CA LEU A 383 7.00 7.24 4.32
C LEU A 383 8.23 7.14 5.23
N GLN A 384 9.11 6.18 4.95
CA GLN A 384 10.52 6.34 5.26
C GLN A 384 11.24 6.83 4.00
N CYS A 385 11.39 8.16 3.88
CA CYS A 385 12.34 8.90 3.04
C CYS A 385 12.23 10.37 3.49
N GLU A 386 13.26 11.14 3.85
CA GLU A 386 14.65 11.14 3.40
C GLU A 386 15.38 12.18 4.30
N LYS A 387 16.46 11.81 5.00
CA LYS A 387 17.43 12.79 5.53
C LYS A 387 18.84 12.21 5.69
N CYS A 388 19.42 11.73 4.60
CA CYS A 388 20.87 11.45 4.55
C CYS A 388 21.54 12.01 3.28
N SER A 389 21.01 13.11 2.71
CA SER A 389 21.60 13.74 1.52
C SER A 389 22.26 15.11 1.75
N GLU A 390 22.33 15.64 2.98
CA GLU A 390 22.93 16.97 3.21
C GLU A 390 24.27 16.98 3.97
N ASP A 391 24.72 15.87 4.54
CA ASP A 391 26.00 15.82 5.29
C ASP A 391 27.04 14.86 4.66
N ALA A 392 27.22 14.96 3.35
CA ALA A 392 28.39 14.41 2.65
C ALA A 392 28.95 15.45 1.68
N GLY A 393 29.51 16.51 2.25
CA GLY A 393 30.36 17.51 1.59
C GLY A 393 31.59 17.78 2.42
#